data_AF-A0A3R6SU11-F1
#
_entry.id   AF-A0A3R6SU11-F1
#
_cell.length_a   1.000
_cell.length_b   1.000
_cell.length_c   1.000
_cell.angle_alpha   90.00
_cell.angle_beta   90.00
_cell.angle_gamma   90.00
#
_symmetry.space_group_name_H-M   'P 1'
#
loop_
_entity.id
_entity.type
_entity.pdbx_description
1 polymer ?
#
loop_
_entity_poly.entity_id
_entity_poly.type
_entity_poly.pdbx_seq_one_letter_code
_entity_poly.pdbx_strand_id
1 'polypeptide(L)'
;MIDADGSNLVPVVDGNRVGEERVKPCEENAGQKSSLLFYGFSFITDGCGEIQAAMGREEEGFIAADFDLDRLMEDRLSWALFRDRRPEMYGKICSAI
;
A
#
# COMPACT_ATOMS: atom_id res chain seq x y z
N MET A 1 2.91 -0.16 5.33
CA MET A 1 2.31 -0.81 4.15
C MET A 1 2.98 -2.16 3.90
N ILE A 2 4.31 -2.26 4.03
CA ILE A 2 5.16 -3.48 3.93
C ILE A 2 4.87 -4.56 5.02
N ASP A 3 3.87 -4.37 5.88
CA ASP A 3 3.45 -5.40 6.85
C ASP A 3 2.11 -6.06 6.45
N ALA A 4 1.36 -5.44 5.53
CA ALA A 4 0.04 -5.91 5.10
C ALA A 4 0.15 -7.07 4.11
N ASP A 5 1.18 -7.07 3.26
CA ASP A 5 1.62 -8.17 2.40
C ASP A 5 1.96 -9.41 3.22
N GLY A 6 2.93 -9.31 4.14
CA GLY A 6 3.37 -10.45 4.96
C GLY A 6 2.28 -11.04 5.86
N SER A 7 1.36 -10.19 6.34
CA SER A 7 0.23 -10.64 7.16
C SER A 7 -0.83 -11.42 6.37
N ASN A 8 -0.86 -11.27 5.05
CA ASN A 8 -1.88 -11.87 4.18
C ASN A 8 -1.31 -12.80 3.10
N LEU A 9 0.02 -12.86 2.98
CA LEU A 9 0.77 -13.60 1.95
C LEU A 9 0.30 -13.25 0.53
N VAL A 10 0.22 -11.95 0.25
CA VAL A 10 -0.17 -11.43 -1.07
C VAL A 10 0.75 -10.28 -1.49
N PRO A 11 1.14 -10.21 -2.78
CA PRO A 11 1.82 -9.04 -3.32
C PRO A 11 1.00 -7.77 -3.11
N VAL A 12 1.67 -6.65 -2.85
CA VAL A 12 1.04 -5.33 -2.74
C VAL A 12 1.68 -4.39 -3.75
N VAL A 13 0.83 -3.61 -4.42
CA VAL A 13 1.26 -2.52 -5.30
C VAL A 13 0.79 -1.21 -4.67
N ASP A 14 1.72 -0.30 -4.42
CA ASP A 14 1.44 1.05 -3.94
C ASP A 14 1.91 2.09 -4.96
N GLY A 15 1.03 3.02 -5.28
CA GLY A 15 1.25 4.06 -6.28
C GLY A 15 1.01 5.42 -5.67
N ASN A 16 2.07 6.21 -5.56
CA ASN A 16 2.01 7.55 -4.99
C ASN A 16 2.45 8.61 -6.00
N ARG A 17 1.92 9.82 -5.84
CA ARG A 17 2.22 10.95 -6.73
C ARG A 17 3.62 11.52 -6.45
N VAL A 18 4.19 12.21 -7.43
CA VAL A 18 5.41 13.03 -7.31
C VAL A 18 5.12 14.48 -7.69
N GLY A 19 6.01 15.39 -7.28
CA GLY A 19 5.94 16.81 -7.65
C GLY A 19 5.13 17.69 -6.69
N GLU A 20 5.20 19.01 -6.90
CA GLU A 20 4.51 20.01 -6.08
C GLU A 20 3.21 20.47 -6.76
N GLU A 21 2.08 20.33 -6.07
CA GLU A 21 0.82 20.92 -6.48
C GLU A 21 0.53 22.17 -5.66
N ARG A 22 0.18 23.26 -6.34
CA ARG A 22 -0.18 24.54 -5.72
C ARG A 22 -1.63 24.88 -6.00
N VAL A 23 -2.39 25.13 -4.95
CA VAL A 23 -3.79 25.56 -5.03
C VAL A 23 -3.85 27.08 -4.90
N LYS A 24 -4.51 27.73 -5.87
CA LYS A 24 -4.79 29.17 -5.84
C LYS A 24 -6.08 29.43 -5.06
N PRO A 25 -6.21 30.58 -4.37
CA PRO A 25 -7.46 30.98 -3.73
C PRO A 25 -8.64 31.00 -4.71
N CYS A 26 -9.75 30.36 -4.33
CA CYS A 26 -11.02 30.39 -5.04
C CYS A 26 -12.18 30.29 -4.04
N GLU A 27 -13.42 30.45 -4.50
CA GLU A 27 -14.59 30.39 -3.62
C GLU A 27 -14.75 28.98 -3.02
N GLU A 28 -14.48 27.94 -3.81
CA GLU A 28 -14.63 26.54 -3.45
C GLU A 28 -13.63 26.07 -2.38
N ASN A 29 -12.50 26.77 -2.20
CA ASN A 29 -11.54 26.51 -1.14
C ASN A 29 -11.55 27.59 -0.03
N ALA A 30 -12.62 28.38 0.06
CA ALA A 30 -12.77 29.48 1.01
C ALA A 30 -11.61 30.50 0.97
N GLY A 31 -11.06 30.75 -0.22
CA GLY A 31 -9.95 31.68 -0.43
C GLY A 31 -8.60 31.18 0.09
N GLN A 32 -8.47 29.89 0.42
CA GLN A 32 -7.23 29.34 0.96
C GLN A 32 -6.19 29.14 -0.15
N LYS A 33 -4.92 29.45 0.20
CA LYS A 33 -3.75 29.12 -0.62
C LYS A 33 -3.00 27.99 0.08
N SER A 34 -2.69 26.93 -0.65
CA SER A 34 -1.92 25.80 -0.14
C SER A 34 -0.98 25.24 -1.22
N SER A 35 0.01 24.49 -0.76
CA SER A 35 0.90 23.70 -1.62
C SER A 35 1.16 22.35 -0.97
N LEU A 36 1.20 21.30 -1.77
CA LEU A 36 1.53 19.95 -1.33
C LEU A 36 2.63 19.39 -2.21
N LEU A 37 3.77 19.05 -1.60
CA LEU A 37 4.84 18.31 -2.26
C LEU A 37 4.61 16.82 -2.03
N PHE A 38 4.25 16.10 -3.08
CA PHE A 38 4.10 14.65 -3.00
C PHE A 38 5.46 13.96 -2.95
N TYR A 39 5.50 12.77 -2.35
CA TYR A 39 6.74 12.12 -1.94
C TYR A 39 7.09 10.87 -2.74
N GLY A 40 6.36 10.52 -3.80
CA GLY A 40 6.66 9.35 -4.61
C GLY A 40 6.76 8.09 -3.75
N PHE A 41 7.84 7.32 -3.94
CA PHE A 41 8.03 6.03 -3.28
C PHE A 41 6.93 5.02 -3.65
N SER A 42 6.49 5.00 -4.90
CA SER A 42 5.69 3.91 -5.44
C SER A 42 6.51 2.62 -5.42
N PHE A 43 5.90 1.48 -5.05
CA PHE A 43 6.61 0.20 -4.97
C PHE A 43 5.69 -1.00 -5.18
N ILE A 44 6.29 -2.15 -5.46
CA ILE A 44 5.67 -3.46 -5.54
C ILE A 44 6.39 -4.39 -4.56
N THR A 45 5.67 -5.05 -3.66
CA THR A 45 6.20 -6.13 -2.80
C THR A 45 5.69 -7.50 -3.22
N ASP A 46 6.43 -8.54 -2.85
CA ASP A 46 5.94 -9.92 -2.90
C ASP A 46 5.04 -10.26 -1.69
N GLY A 47 4.60 -11.51 -1.58
CA GLY A 47 3.77 -11.96 -0.45
C GLY A 47 4.47 -11.94 0.91
N CYS A 48 5.80 -11.83 0.97
CA CYS A 48 6.58 -11.80 2.19
C CYS A 48 6.99 -10.38 2.61
N GLY A 49 6.68 -9.37 1.79
CA GLY A 49 7.06 -7.97 2.02
C GLY A 49 8.40 -7.57 1.42
N GLU A 50 9.02 -8.41 0.59
CA GLU A 50 10.22 -8.03 -0.14
C GLU A 50 9.87 -7.13 -1.33
N ILE A 51 10.53 -5.98 -1.43
CA ILE A 51 10.35 -5.03 -2.54
C ILE A 51 10.89 -5.64 -3.83
N GLN A 52 10.01 -5.88 -4.79
CA GLN A 52 10.34 -6.39 -6.13
C GLN A 52 10.70 -5.27 -7.10
N ALA A 53 10.05 -4.12 -6.97
CA ALA A 53 10.35 -2.92 -7.75
C ALA A 53 9.94 -1.67 -6.95
N ALA A 54 10.67 -0.57 -7.11
CA ALA A 54 10.35 0.70 -6.46
C ALA A 54 10.83 1.89 -7.29
N MET A 55 10.16 3.02 -7.09
CA MET A 55 10.52 4.31 -7.64
C MET A 55 11.04 5.25 -6.55
N GLY A 56 11.85 6.21 -6.94
CA GLY A 56 12.33 7.27 -6.06
C GLY A 56 11.25 8.27 -5.61
N ARG A 57 11.68 9.25 -4.82
CA ARG A 57 10.81 10.30 -4.25
C ARG A 57 10.23 11.25 -5.30
N GLU A 58 11.01 11.55 -6.33
CA GLU A 58 10.70 12.57 -7.35
C GLU A 58 10.69 11.97 -8.76
N GLU A 59 10.73 10.64 -8.85
CA GLU A 59 10.86 9.93 -10.12
C GLU A 59 9.51 9.78 -10.81
N GLU A 60 9.45 10.16 -12.09
CA GLU A 60 8.35 9.83 -12.99
C GLU A 60 8.69 8.59 -13.81
N GLY A 61 7.72 7.70 -13.99
CA GLY A 61 7.97 6.43 -14.67
C GLY A 61 6.95 5.36 -14.34
N PHE A 62 7.31 4.11 -14.61
CA PHE A 62 6.52 2.93 -14.32
C PHE A 62 7.41 1.82 -13.77
N ILE A 63 6.83 0.97 -12.93
CA ILE A 63 7.45 -0.25 -12.40
C ILE A 63 6.52 -1.44 -12.68
N ALA A 64 7.09 -2.62 -12.81
CA ALA A 64 6.36 -3.86 -13.08
C ALA A 64 7.04 -5.04 -12.38
N ALA A 65 6.26 -6.06 -12.05
CA ALA A 65 6.73 -7.34 -11.52
C ALA A 65 5.76 -8.45 -11.95
N ASP A 66 6.31 -9.65 -12.13
CA ASP A 66 5.55 -10.86 -12.49
C ASP A 66 5.36 -11.75 -11.26
N PHE A 67 4.16 -12.31 -11.12
CA PHE A 67 3.81 -13.19 -10.02
C PHE A 67 3.12 -14.46 -10.52
N ASP A 68 3.53 -15.60 -9.98
CA ASP A 68 2.81 -16.86 -10.11
C ASP A 68 1.73 -16.94 -9.04
N LEU A 69 0.48 -16.77 -9.46
CA LEU A 69 -0.66 -16.75 -8.54
C LEU A 69 -0.98 -18.13 -7.96
N ASP A 70 -0.67 -19.20 -8.67
CA ASP A 70 -0.90 -20.56 -8.18
C ASP A 70 0.06 -20.85 -7.03
N ARG A 71 1.34 -20.52 -7.22
CA ARG A 71 2.36 -20.63 -6.15
C ARG A 71 2.02 -19.77 -4.93
N LEU A 72 1.62 -18.52 -5.13
CA LEU A 72 1.24 -17.64 -4.02
C LEU A 72 0.05 -18.20 -3.22
N MET A 73 -0.90 -18.84 -3.91
CA MET A 73 -2.03 -19.49 -3.24
C MET A 73 -1.58 -20.70 -2.41
N GLU A 74 -0.64 -21.51 -2.92
CA GLU A 74 -0.04 -22.62 -2.16
C GLU A 74 0.68 -22.11 -0.90
N ASP A 75 1.53 -21.09 -1.04
CA ASP A 75 2.26 -20.47 0.07
C ASP A 75 1.29 -19.94 1.13
N ARG A 76 0.23 -19.22 0.70
CA ARG A 76 -0.81 -18.68 1.58
C ARG A 76 -1.59 -19.74 2.36
N LEU A 77 -1.80 -20.91 1.78
CA LEU A 77 -2.45 -22.05 2.44
C LEU A 77 -1.50 -22.75 3.42
N SER A 78 -0.20 -22.79 3.11
CA SER A 78 0.79 -23.55 3.88
C SER A 78 1.10 -22.93 5.26
N TRP A 79 1.13 -21.60 5.36
CA TRP A 79 1.48 -20.89 6.60
C TRP A 79 0.33 -20.76 7.60
N ALA A 80 -0.89 -21.13 7.20
CA ALA A 80 -2.06 -21.19 8.06
C ALA A 80 -2.49 -19.89 8.78
N LEU A 81 -1.95 -18.73 8.40
CA LEU A 81 -2.31 -17.43 8.97
C LEU A 81 -3.83 -17.21 9.01
N PHE A 82 -4.53 -17.55 7.93
CA PHE A 82 -5.99 -17.42 7.83
C PHE A 82 -6.76 -18.42 8.68
N ARG A 83 -6.25 -19.66 8.79
CA ARG A 83 -6.85 -20.73 9.61
C ARG A 83 -6.77 -20.37 11.09
N ASP A 84 -5.65 -19.77 11.50
CA ASP A 84 -5.34 -19.52 12.90
C ASP A 84 -5.84 -18.16 13.40
N ARG A 85 -6.52 -17.38 12.55
CA ARG A 85 -7.24 -16.16 12.97
C ARG A 85 -8.25 -16.49 14.09
N ARG A 86 -8.54 -15.47 14.89
CA ARG A 86 -9.49 -15.53 16.02
C ARG A 86 -10.54 -14.42 15.89
N PRO A 87 -11.45 -14.49 14.90
CA PRO A 87 -12.43 -13.44 14.64
C PRO A 87 -13.27 -13.06 15.87
N GLU A 88 -13.58 -14.03 16.72
CA GLU A 88 -14.30 -13.84 17.98
C GLU A 88 -13.59 -12.89 18.96
N MET A 89 -12.27 -12.72 18.85
CA MET A 89 -11.47 -11.84 19.69
C MET A 89 -11.35 -10.42 19.13
N TYR A 90 -11.72 -10.18 17.86
CA TYR A 90 -11.53 -8.88 17.21
C TYR A 90 -12.48 -7.78 17.67
N GLY A 91 -13.48 -8.11 18.49
CA GLY A 91 -14.40 -7.10 19.04
C GLY A 91 -13.69 -5.90 19.68
N LYS A 92 -12.54 -6.12 20.35
CA LYS A 92 -11.75 -5.05 20.99
C LYS A 92 -11.15 -4.03 20.01
N ILE A 93 -10.85 -4.44 18.78
CA ILE A 93 -10.28 -3.57 17.74
C ILE A 93 -11.35 -3.04 16.78
N CYS A 94 -12.56 -3.57 16.84
CA CYS A 94 -13.70 -3.12 16.03
C CYS A 94 -14.64 -2.17 16.79
N SER A 95 -14.54 -2.06 18.11
CA SER A 95 -15.29 -1.08 18.88
C SER A 95 -14.73 0.33 18.65
N ALA A 96 -15.58 1.29 18.29
CA ALA A 96 -15.22 2.70 18.27
C ALA A 96 -14.73 3.14 19.65
N ILE A 97 -13.65 3.93 19.68
CA ILE A 97 -13.26 4.73 20.85
C ILE A 97 -14.19 5.92 20.96
#